data_AF-K1XXI8-F1
#
_entry.id   AF-K1XXI8-F1
#
_cell.length_a   1.000
_cell.length_b   1.000
_cell.length_c   1.000
_cell.angle_alpha   90.00
_cell.angle_beta   90.00
_cell.angle_gamma   90.00
#
_symmetry.space_group_name_H-M   'P 1'
#
loop_
_entity.id
_entity.type
_entity.pdbx_description
1 polymer ?
#
loop_
_entity_poly.entity_id
_entity_poly.type
_entity_poly.pdbx_seq_one_letter_code
_entity_poly.pdbx_strand_id
1 'polypeptide(L)'
;MIDLIKKAVLTGIGIASLTREKVEEFSKELIDKGKLTEQEGEKFVQEMQKRAEESREALKNQTDKFVESALSTMQLAKSSDLEKLQAEIVALRQEIEALRNKSEG
;
A
#
# COMPACT_ATOMS: atom_id res chain seq x y z
N MET A 1 -13.27 12.85 -24.01
CA MET A 1 -14.55 12.64 -23.30
C MET A 1 -14.43 11.60 -22.18
N ILE A 2 -13.75 10.47 -22.42
CA ILE A 2 -13.49 9.44 -21.40
C ILE A 2 -12.93 10.01 -20.08
N ASP A 3 -11.98 10.96 -20.10
CA ASP A 3 -11.45 11.53 -18.86
C ASP A 3 -12.45 12.32 -18.02
N LEU A 4 -13.44 12.97 -18.64
CA LEU A 4 -14.52 13.65 -17.92
C LEU A 4 -15.43 12.62 -17.24
N ILE A 5 -15.72 11.51 -17.93
CA ILE A 5 -16.50 10.39 -17.39
C ILE A 5 -15.75 9.76 -16.21
N LYS A 6 -14.45 9.51 -16.34
CA LYS A 6 -13.59 9.03 -15.24
C LYS A 6 -13.66 9.95 -14.02
N LYS A 7 -13.53 11.26 -14.24
CA LYS A 7 -13.63 12.25 -13.16
C LYS A 7 -15.03 12.25 -12.54
N ALA A 8 -16.09 12.20 -13.35
CA ALA A 8 -17.46 12.14 -12.86
C ALA A 8 -17.72 10.88 -12.01
N VAL A 9 -17.17 9.73 -12.41
CA VAL A 9 -17.23 8.49 -11.63
C VAL A 9 -16.48 8.62 -10.31
N LEU A 10 -15.25 9.14 -10.34
CA LEU A 10 -14.47 9.36 -9.12
C LEU A 10 -15.16 10.32 -8.15
N THR A 11 -15.86 11.34 -8.65
CA THR A 11 -16.59 12.30 -7.84
C THR A 11 -17.96 11.77 -7.37
N GLY A 12 -18.68 11.03 -8.23
CA GLY A 12 -20.06 10.60 -7.98
C GLY A 12 -20.16 9.27 -7.23
N ILE A 13 -19.35 8.28 -7.60
CA ILE A 13 -19.33 6.94 -6.98
C ILE A 13 -18.32 6.91 -5.83
N GLY A 14 -17.24 7.68 -5.96
CA GLY A 14 -16.14 7.68 -4.99
C GLY A 14 -15.19 6.49 -5.17
N ILE A 15 -13.95 6.69 -4.73
CA ILE A 15 -12.88 5.67 -4.76
C ILE A 15 -13.12 4.48 -3.82
N ALA A 16 -13.86 4.67 -2.73
CA ALA A 16 -14.17 3.58 -1.80
C ALA A 16 -15.18 2.56 -2.38
N SER A 17 -16.08 3.02 -3.24
CA SER A 17 -17.15 2.21 -3.85
C SER A 17 -16.79 1.71 -5.25
N LEU A 18 -15.57 1.98 -5.72
CA LEU A 18 -15.05 1.55 -7.01
C LEU A 18 -14.75 0.04 -7.00
N THR A 19 -15.74 -0.77 -7.36
CA THR A 19 -15.61 -2.22 -7.56
C THR A 19 -15.62 -2.58 -9.05
N ARG A 20 -15.06 -3.74 -9.40
CA ARG A 20 -15.07 -4.25 -10.78
C ARG A 20 -16.48 -4.28 -11.36
N GLU A 21 -17.43 -4.86 -10.63
CA GLU A 21 -18.83 -4.96 -11.08
C GLU A 21 -19.47 -3.60 -11.30
N LYS A 22 -19.22 -2.61 -10.43
CA LYS A 22 -19.79 -1.27 -10.61
C LYS A 22 -19.20 -0.52 -11.79
N VAL A 23 -17.91 -0.71 -12.07
CA VAL A 23 -17.27 -0.11 -13.25
C VAL A 23 -17.75 -0.78 -14.53
N GLU A 24 -17.93 -2.10 -14.54
CA GLU A 24 -18.46 -2.85 -15.69
C GLU A 24 -19.92 -2.48 -15.97
N GLU A 25 -20.76 -2.37 -14.94
CA GLU A 25 -22.15 -1.90 -15.04
C GLU A 25 -22.22 -0.49 -15.64
N PHE A 26 -21.42 0.44 -15.11
CA PHE A 26 -21.38 1.81 -15.60
C PHE A 26 -20.84 1.89 -17.03
N SER A 27 -19.84 1.07 -17.36
CA SER A 27 -19.31 0.98 -18.72
C SER A 27 -20.37 0.50 -19.71
N LYS A 28 -21.14 -0.53 -19.38
CA LYS A 28 -22.26 -1.00 -20.21
C LYS A 28 -23.30 0.10 -20.41
N GLU A 29 -23.69 0.79 -19.35
CA GLU A 29 -24.68 1.87 -19.42
C GLU A 29 -24.22 3.01 -20.35
N LEU A 30 -22.91 3.29 -20.39
CA LEU A 30 -22.34 4.28 -21.30
C LEU A 30 -22.28 3.80 -22.75
N ILE A 31 -22.04 2.51 -22.98
CA ILE A 31 -22.10 1.90 -24.31
C ILE A 31 -23.53 1.94 -24.84
N ASP A 32 -24.51 1.53 -24.02
CA ASP A 32 -25.93 1.53 -24.37
C ASP A 32 -26.46 2.93 -24.70
N LYS A 33 -25.96 3.96 -24.00
CA LYS A 33 -26.27 5.37 -24.27
C LYS A 33 -25.50 5.96 -25.45
N GLY A 34 -24.70 5.16 -26.17
CA GLY A 34 -23.87 5.60 -27.28
C GLY A 34 -22.77 6.59 -26.89
N LYS A 35 -22.39 6.63 -25.60
CA LYS A 35 -21.34 7.51 -25.08
C LYS A 35 -19.95 6.92 -25.20
N LEU A 36 -19.85 5.60 -25.28
CA LEU A 36 -18.61 4.84 -25.51
C LEU A 36 -18.86 3.76 -26.55
N THR A 37 -17.84 3.43 -27.32
CA THR A 37 -17.78 2.17 -28.07
C THR A 37 -17.45 1.01 -27.14
N GLU A 38 -17.69 -0.24 -27.57
CA GLU A 38 -17.31 -1.44 -26.79
C GLU A 38 -15.82 -1.43 -26.42
N GLN A 39 -14.96 -1.08 -27.39
CA GLN A 39 -13.51 -1.02 -27.20
C GLN A 39 -13.11 0.07 -26.18
N GLU A 40 -13.80 1.21 -26.17
CA GLU A 40 -13.56 2.28 -25.19
C GLU A 40 -14.06 1.91 -23.79
N GLY A 41 -15.18 1.18 -23.70
CA GLY A 41 -15.69 0.66 -22.44
C GLY A 41 -14.74 -0.33 -21.79
N GLU A 42 -14.21 -1.28 -22.56
CA GLU A 42 -13.23 -2.24 -22.03
C GLU A 42 -11.96 -1.55 -21.50
N LYS A 43 -11.44 -0.57 -22.24
CA LYS A 43 -10.30 0.26 -21.78
C LYS A 43 -10.64 1.03 -20.51
N PHE A 44 -11.84 1.62 -20.45
CA PHE A 44 -12.29 2.36 -19.27
C PHE A 44 -12.32 1.45 -18.03
N VAL A 45 -12.84 0.22 -18.14
CA VAL A 45 -12.87 -0.76 -17.04
C VAL A 45 -11.46 -1.06 -16.53
N GLN A 46 -10.54 -1.36 -17.45
CA GLN A 46 -9.15 -1.68 -17.09
C GLN A 46 -8.44 -0.51 -16.41
N GLU A 47 -8.58 0.71 -16.92
CA GLU A 47 -7.95 1.90 -16.34
C GLU A 47 -8.50 2.22 -14.95
N MET A 48 -9.80 2.06 -14.73
CA MET A 48 -10.41 2.30 -13.42
C MET A 48 -9.98 1.25 -12.40
N GLN A 49 -9.82 -0.01 -12.79
CA GLN A 49 -9.22 -1.04 -11.94
C GLN A 49 -7.80 -0.70 -11.54
N LYS A 50 -6.96 -0.35 -12.52
CA LYS A 50 -5.56 0.02 -12.26
C LYS A 50 -5.48 1.19 -11.28
N ARG A 51 -6.30 2.23 -11.47
CA ARG A 51 -6.36 3.37 -10.54
C ARG A 51 -6.82 2.98 -9.15
N ALA A 52 -7.78 2.06 -9.03
CA ALA A 52 -8.23 1.57 -7.73
C ALA A 52 -7.10 0.84 -6.99
N GLU A 53 -6.32 0.02 -7.69
CA GLU A 53 -5.15 -0.66 -7.14
C GLU A 53 -4.06 0.33 -6.71
N GLU A 54 -3.67 1.26 -7.59
CA GLU A 54 -2.69 2.30 -7.29
C GLU A 54 -3.11 3.15 -6.07
N SER A 55 -4.40 3.51 -5.99
CA SER A 55 -4.92 4.28 -4.85
C SER A 55 -4.91 3.47 -3.55
N ARG A 56 -5.20 2.16 -3.59
CA ARG A 56 -5.14 1.29 -2.41
C ARG A 56 -3.71 1.13 -1.91
N GLU A 57 -2.75 0.95 -2.81
CA GLU A 57 -1.34 0.83 -2.45
C GLU A 57 -0.81 2.14 -1.84
N ALA A 58 -1.13 3.29 -2.44
CA ALA A 58 -0.75 4.59 -1.89
C ALA A 58 -1.32 4.81 -0.47
N LEU A 59 -2.59 4.46 -0.24
CA LEU A 59 -3.22 4.53 1.07
C LEU A 59 -2.58 3.57 2.08
N LYS A 60 -2.27 2.34 1.67
CA LYS A 60 -1.54 1.38 2.51
C LYS A 60 -0.19 1.95 2.93
N ASN A 61 0.60 2.46 2.00
CA ASN A 61 1.90 3.04 2.29
C ASN A 61 1.83 4.27 3.20
N GLN A 62 0.81 5.12 3.03
CA GLN A 62 0.58 6.24 3.95
C GLN A 62 0.18 5.78 5.35
N THR A 63 -0.67 4.76 5.44
CA THR A 63 -1.11 4.17 6.71
C THR A 63 0.07 3.52 7.44
N ASP A 64 0.87 2.73 6.73
CA ASP A 64 2.07 2.08 7.27
C ASP A 64 3.03 3.14 7.87
N LYS A 65 3.27 4.24 7.15
CA LYS A 65 4.10 5.37 7.64
C LYS A 65 3.49 6.09 8.83
N PHE A 66 2.17 6.29 8.83
CA PHE A 66 1.48 6.94 9.93
C PHE A 66 1.57 6.11 11.22
N VAL A 67 1.32 4.80 11.11
CA VAL A 67 1.46 3.85 12.21
C VAL A 67 2.90 3.80 12.71
N GLU A 68 3.88 3.72 11.81
CA GLU A 68 5.30 3.75 12.18
C GLU A 68 5.67 5.05 12.94
N SER A 69 5.18 6.20 12.48
CA SER A 69 5.42 7.49 13.13
C SER A 69 4.76 7.56 14.51
N ALA A 70 3.54 7.02 14.65
CA ALA A 70 2.82 6.98 15.92
C ALA A 70 3.55 6.09 16.94
N LEU A 71 3.98 4.89 16.54
CA LEU A 71 4.75 3.98 17.38
C LEU A 71 6.08 4.59 17.83
N SER A 72 6.78 5.27 16.92
CA SER A 72 8.03 5.98 17.22
C SER A 72 7.82 7.12 18.23
N THR A 73 6.75 7.91 18.06
CA THR A 73 6.39 9.00 18.98
C THR A 73 6.09 8.49 20.40
N MET A 74 5.48 7.31 20.50
CA MET A 74 5.19 6.64 21.76
C MET A 74 6.41 5.90 22.35
N GLN A 75 7.59 6.00 21.72
CA GLN A 75 8.83 5.31 22.11
C GLN A 75 8.67 3.78 22.19
N LEU A 76 7.77 3.22 21.37
CA LEU A 76 7.56 1.77 21.29
C LEU A 76 8.54 1.17 20.30
N ALA A 77 9.40 0.27 20.77
CA ALA A 77 10.34 -0.46 19.93
C ALA A 77 9.62 -1.50 19.06
N LYS A 78 10.08 -1.67 17.81
CA LYS A 78 9.59 -2.75 16.94
C LYS A 78 10.26 -4.07 17.35
N SER A 79 9.61 -5.19 17.05
CA SER A 79 10.21 -6.51 17.25
C SER A 79 11.58 -6.65 16.56
N SER A 80 11.73 -6.06 15.37
CA SER A 80 13.00 -6.01 14.64
C SER A 80 14.11 -5.28 15.38
N ASP A 81 13.76 -4.26 16.17
CA ASP A 81 14.74 -3.49 16.94
C ASP A 81 15.22 -4.33 18.13
N LEU A 82 14.32 -5.10 18.74
CA LEU A 82 14.65 -6.05 19.82
C LEU A 82 15.53 -7.20 19.31
N GLU A 83 15.23 -7.74 18.13
CA GLU A 83 16.03 -8.79 17.49
C GLU A 83 17.45 -8.31 17.18
N LYS A 84 17.60 -7.08 16.65
CA LYS A 84 18.91 -6.45 16.44
C LYS A 84 19.67 -6.29 17.75
N LEU A 85 19.00 -5.78 18.79
CA LEU A 85 19.62 -5.60 20.11
C LEU A 85 20.06 -6.94 20.70
N GLN A 86 19.26 -7.99 20.54
CA GLN A 86 19.62 -9.33 20.99
C GLN A 86 20.84 -9.89 20.24
N ALA A 87 20.92 -9.69 18.92
CA ALA A 87 22.07 -10.09 18.13
C ALA A 87 23.35 -9.34 18.55
N GLU A 88 23.26 -8.02 18.76
CA GLU A 88 24.37 -7.21 19.27
C GLU A 88 24.82 -7.66 20.66
N ILE A 89 23.90 -7.96 21.57
CA ILE A 89 24.22 -8.48 22.91
C ILE A 89 24.96 -9.82 22.82
N VAL A 90 24.54 -10.71 21.92
CA VAL A 90 25.22 -12.00 21.72
C VAL A 90 26.63 -11.80 21.18
N ALA A 91 26.81 -10.93 20.17
CA ALA A 91 28.12 -10.64 19.60
C ALA A 91 29.08 -10.03 20.64
N LEU A 92 28.61 -9.07 21.43
CA LEU A 92 29.40 -8.46 22.51
C LEU A 92 29.79 -9.48 23.59
N ARG A 93 28.89 -10.40 23.95
CA ARG A 93 29.19 -11.47 24.92
C ARG A 93 30.31 -12.38 24.41
N GLN A 94 30.27 -12.75 23.13
CA GLN A 94 31.32 -13.57 22.52
C GLN A 94 32.67 -12.86 22.48
N GLU A 95 32.67 -11.56 22.17
CA GLU A 95 33.89 -10.75 22.15
C GLU A 95 34.51 -10.61 23.56
N ILE A 96 33.68 -10.38 24.58
CA ILE A 96 34.13 -10.33 25.98
C ILE A 96 34.72 -11.67 26.41
N GLU A 97 34.09 -12.80 26.08
CA GLU A 97 34.64 -14.13 26.39
C GLU A 97 35.98 -14.37 25.69
N ALA A 98 36.10 -14.00 24.42
CA ALA A 98 37.36 -14.13 23.67
C ALA A 98 38.48 -13.28 24.26
N LEU A 99 38.18 -12.05 24.69
CA LEU A 99 39.15 -11.17 25.36
C LEU A 99 39.58 -11.72 26.72
N ARG A 100 38.63 -12.24 27.50
CA ARG A 100 38.91 -12.83 28.82
C ARG A 100 39.81 -14.06 28.71
N ASN A 101 39.52 -14.96 27.77
CA ASN A 101 40.34 -16.14 27.50
C ASN A 101 41.75 -15.78 27.00
N LYS A 102 41.92 -14.63 26.32
CA LYS A 102 43.24 -14.08 25.94
C LYS A 102 44.01 -13.44 27.09
N SER A 103 43.34 -13.03 28.17
CA SER A 103 43.97 -12.40 29.34
C SER A 103 44.36 -13.39 30.44
N GLU A 104 43.77 -14.59 30.43
CA GLU A 104 44.04 -15.67 31.40
C GLU A 104 45.08 -16.70 30.91
N GLY A 105 45.59 -16.56 29.67
CA GLY A 105 46.66 -17.40 29.09
C GLY A 105 47.90 -16.60 28.72
#